data_AF-A0A8H8PBU8-F1
#
_entry.id   AF-A0A8H8PBU8-F1
#
_cell.length_a   1.000
_cell.length_b   1.000
_cell.length_c   1.000
_cell.angle_alpha   90.00
_cell.angle_beta   90.00
_cell.angle_gamma   90.00
#
_symmetry.space_group_name_H-M   'P 1'
#
loop_
_entity.id
_entity.type
_entity.pdbx_description
1 polymer ?
#
loop_
_entity_poly.entity_id
_entity_poly.type
_entity_poly.pdbx_seq_one_letter_code
_entity_poly.pdbx_strand_id
1 'polypeptide(L)'
;MAYHNATRTIVFKGVDQSSREEEVAWLDWTSVNHLGLATIGNMEVPMSELVQRGSAFRSRQFMILDPQDQRVFEWRQDELFNNMYRLHNADGTVIASFELYDMPQPSSIGPLYAVMRYWYKEDDNLMLTSILSLTLIRWIALHGP
;
A
#
# COMPACT_ATOMS: atom_id res chain seq x y z
N MET A 1 -9.82 9.39 -28.88
CA MET A 1 -10.18 8.09 -28.29
C MET A 1 -10.33 8.29 -26.80
N ALA A 2 -11.56 8.29 -26.30
CA ALA A 2 -11.82 8.49 -24.87
C ALA A 2 -11.63 7.15 -24.13
N TYR A 3 -10.69 7.10 -23.18
CA TYR A 3 -10.54 5.97 -22.27
C TYR A 3 -11.75 5.96 -21.32
N HIS A 4 -12.68 5.03 -21.53
CA HIS A 4 -14.03 5.07 -20.96
C HIS A 4 -14.20 4.33 -19.62
N ASN A 5 -13.13 3.97 -18.90
CA ASN A 5 -13.21 3.46 -17.51
C ASN A 5 -11.84 3.58 -16.83
N ALA A 6 -11.44 4.80 -16.47
CA ALA A 6 -10.31 5.02 -15.57
C ALA A 6 -10.87 5.29 -14.17
N THR A 7 -10.52 4.44 -13.21
CA THR A 7 -10.82 4.68 -11.78
C THR A 7 -9.58 5.34 -11.17
N ARG A 8 -9.78 6.40 -10.39
CA ARG A 8 -8.70 7.03 -9.61
C ARG A 8 -8.93 6.80 -8.12
N THR A 9 -7.91 6.33 -7.43
CA THR A 9 -7.85 6.38 -5.96
C THR A 9 -6.96 7.54 -5.55
N ILE A 10 -7.44 8.38 -4.62
CA ILE A 10 -6.71 9.51 -4.07
C ILE A 10 -6.36 9.18 -2.62
N VAL A 11 -5.10 9.39 -2.24
CA VAL A 11 -4.61 9.20 -0.88
C VAL A 11 -4.43 10.56 -0.22
N PHE A 12 -5.05 10.71 0.94
CA PHE A 12 -4.99 11.91 1.76
C PHE A 12 -4.22 11.64 3.04
N LYS A 13 -3.48 12.65 3.50
CA LYS A 13 -2.84 12.71 4.82
C LYS A 13 -3.55 13.76 5.65
N GLY A 14 -3.94 13.41 6.88
CA GLY A 14 -4.43 14.39 7.84
C GLY A 14 -3.31 15.35 8.25
N VAL A 15 -3.57 16.65 8.18
CA VAL A 15 -2.64 17.69 8.61
C VAL A 15 -3.07 18.12 10.01
N ASP A 16 -2.23 17.86 11.01
CA ASP A 16 -2.42 18.24 12.41
C ASP A 16 -3.74 17.75 13.07
N GLN A 17 -4.24 18.45 14.10
CA GLN A 17 -5.51 18.14 14.78
C GLN A 17 -6.73 18.80 14.11
N SER A 18 -6.53 19.49 12.98
CA SER A 18 -7.59 20.11 12.20
C SER A 18 -8.27 19.09 11.28
N SER A 19 -9.36 19.51 10.66
CA SER A 19 -10.05 18.74 9.62
C SER A 19 -9.39 18.93 8.23
N ARG A 20 -8.13 19.35 8.18
CA ARG A 20 -7.43 19.57 6.91
C ARG A 20 -6.79 18.28 6.46
N GLU A 21 -6.93 18.03 5.17
CA GLU A 21 -6.34 16.88 4.50
C GLU A 21 -5.48 17.38 3.35
N GLU A 22 -4.33 16.75 3.17
CA GLU A 22 -3.39 17.00 2.08
C GLU A 22 -3.37 15.80 1.15
N GLU A 23 -3.54 16.04 -0.16
CA GLU A 23 -3.36 14.99 -1.16
C GLU A 23 -1.88 14.62 -1.28
N VAL A 24 -1.57 13.34 -1.10
CA VAL A 24 -0.18 12.86 -1.08
C VAL A 24 0.14 11.87 -2.21
N ALA A 25 -0.87 11.19 -2.76
CA ALA A 25 -0.69 10.29 -3.89
C ALA A 25 -1.99 10.00 -4.65
N TRP A 26 -1.86 9.65 -5.93
CA TRP A 26 -2.93 9.14 -6.77
C TRP A 26 -2.55 7.78 -7.35
N LEU A 27 -3.55 6.90 -7.48
CA LEU A 27 -3.46 5.66 -8.24
C LEU A 27 -4.47 5.72 -9.39
N ASP A 28 -3.98 5.91 -10.61
CA ASP A 28 -4.75 5.87 -11.84
C ASP A 28 -4.81 4.45 -12.36
N TRP A 29 -5.88 3.74 -12.01
CA TRP A 29 -6.09 2.37 -12.43
C TRP A 29 -6.45 2.34 -13.92
N THR A 30 -5.69 1.57 -14.70
CA THR A 30 -6.09 1.21 -16.06
C THR A 30 -7.23 0.18 -16.01
N SER A 31 -7.78 -0.22 -17.16
CA SER A 31 -8.91 -1.15 -17.26
C SER A 31 -8.77 -2.37 -16.33
N VAL A 32 -9.91 -3.02 -16.02
CA VAL A 32 -10.17 -4.02 -14.94
C VAL A 32 -9.00 -4.96 -14.55
N ASN A 33 -8.09 -5.31 -15.46
CA ASN A 33 -7.03 -6.29 -15.25
C ASN A 33 -5.60 -5.76 -15.44
N HIS A 34 -5.38 -4.44 -15.49
CA HIS A 34 -4.04 -3.88 -15.64
C HIS A 34 -3.75 -2.81 -14.59
N LEU A 35 -2.53 -2.87 -14.05
CA LEU A 35 -1.94 -1.80 -13.25
C LEU A 35 -1.68 -0.58 -14.12
N GLY A 36 -1.97 0.61 -13.59
CA GLY A 36 -1.75 1.87 -14.29
C GLY A 36 -0.59 2.69 -13.71
N LEU A 37 -0.82 3.99 -13.54
CA LEU A 37 0.18 4.96 -13.07
C LEU A 37 -0.10 5.40 -11.64
N ALA A 38 0.96 5.54 -10.84
CA ALA A 38 0.90 6.20 -9.56
C ALA A 38 1.54 7.59 -9.68
N THR A 39 0.89 8.61 -9.12
CA THR A 39 1.44 9.95 -8.95
C THR A 39 1.71 10.18 -7.48
N ILE A 40 2.95 10.45 -7.08
CA ILE A 40 3.37 10.58 -5.68
C ILE A 40 4.23 11.83 -5.56
N GLY A 41 3.70 12.87 -4.92
CA GLY A 41 4.25 14.22 -5.02
C GLY A 41 4.34 14.67 -6.49
N ASN A 42 5.56 14.96 -6.96
CA ASN A 42 5.84 15.38 -8.34
C ASN A 42 6.29 14.23 -9.26
N MET A 43 6.27 12.99 -8.79
CA MET A 43 6.74 11.83 -9.55
C MET A 43 5.58 11.02 -10.09
N GLU A 44 5.68 10.63 -11.35
CA GLU A 44 4.81 9.62 -11.97
C GLU A 44 5.62 8.35 -12.18
N VAL A 45 5.08 7.23 -11.71
CA VAL A 45 5.75 5.93 -11.75
C VAL A 45 4.73 4.84 -12.10
N PRO A 46 5.07 3.88 -12.98
CA PRO A 46 4.22 2.71 -13.19
C PRO A 46 3.96 1.98 -11.87
N MET A 47 2.71 1.65 -11.58
CA MET A 47 2.37 0.94 -10.33
C MET A 47 3.10 -0.42 -10.22
N SER A 48 3.44 -1.03 -11.36
CA SER A 48 4.24 -2.26 -11.42
C SER A 48 5.67 -2.09 -10.90
N GLU A 49 6.22 -0.87 -10.88
CA GLU A 49 7.55 -0.58 -10.34
C GLU A 49 7.52 -0.34 -8.83
N LEU A 50 6.35 -0.04 -8.26
CA LEU A 50 6.17 0.17 -6.82
C LEU A 50 6.27 -1.11 -6.00
N VAL A 51 6.06 -2.26 -6.63
CA VAL A 51 6.09 -3.56 -5.97
C VAL A 51 6.81 -4.59 -6.84
N GLN A 52 7.75 -5.30 -6.26
CA GLN A 52 8.51 -6.35 -6.93
C GLN A 52 8.32 -7.69 -6.23
N ARG A 53 8.67 -8.78 -6.92
CA ARG A 53 8.68 -10.11 -6.31
C ARG A 53 9.62 -10.12 -5.11
N GLY A 54 9.12 -10.59 -3.96
CA GLY A 54 9.93 -10.75 -2.75
C GLY A 54 10.65 -12.10 -2.68
N SER A 55 11.22 -12.37 -1.51
CA SER A 55 12.01 -13.55 -1.14
C SER A 55 11.22 -14.87 -1.20
N ALA A 56 9.91 -14.82 -1.02
CA ALA A 56 8.99 -15.96 -1.07
C ALA A 56 7.84 -15.74 -2.07
N PHE A 57 7.15 -16.83 -2.45
CA PHE A 57 6.07 -16.79 -3.45
C PHE A 57 4.97 -15.78 -3.12
N ARG A 58 4.54 -15.72 -1.84
CA ARG A 58 3.50 -14.82 -1.32
C ARG A 58 4.07 -13.55 -0.69
N SER A 59 5.26 -13.15 -1.11
CA SER A 59 5.90 -11.92 -0.66
C SER A 59 6.13 -10.97 -1.82
N ARG A 60 6.08 -9.68 -1.49
CA ARG A 60 6.37 -8.60 -2.42
C ARG A 60 7.18 -7.54 -1.67
N GLN A 61 8.22 -7.07 -2.32
CA GLN A 61 9.11 -6.04 -1.79
C GLN A 61 8.79 -4.69 -2.44
N PHE A 62 9.09 -3.63 -1.73
CA PHE A 62 9.07 -2.26 -2.23
C PHE A 62 10.25 -1.48 -1.68
N MET A 63 10.57 -0.37 -2.33
CA MET A 63 11.54 0.62 -1.86
C MET A 63 10.82 1.93 -1.61
N ILE A 64 11.33 2.74 -0.69
CA ILE A 64 10.83 4.10 -0.52
C ILE A 64 11.10 4.88 -1.80
N LEU A 65 10.12 5.67 -2.23
CA LEU A 65 10.20 6.49 -3.44
C LEU A 65 10.89 7.81 -3.12
N ASP A 66 12.11 7.71 -2.63
CA ASP A 66 13.04 8.82 -2.47
C ASP A 66 14.38 8.34 -3.02
N PRO A 67 14.95 8.98 -4.05
CA PRO A 67 16.23 8.57 -4.61
C PRO A 67 17.39 8.52 -3.59
N GLN A 68 17.27 9.22 -2.46
CA GLN A 68 18.24 9.19 -1.37
C GLN A 68 17.95 8.09 -0.33
N ASP A 69 16.78 7.45 -0.39
CA ASP A 69 16.35 6.40 0.52
C ASP A 69 16.28 5.04 -0.20
N GLN A 70 17.30 4.21 0.03
CA GLN A 70 17.41 2.88 -0.58
C GLN A 70 16.90 1.76 0.34
N ARG A 71 16.12 2.10 1.39
CA ARG A 71 15.58 1.08 2.29
C ARG A 71 14.58 0.19 1.54
N VAL A 72 14.81 -1.11 1.63
CA VAL A 72 13.94 -2.15 1.07
C VAL A 72 13.09 -2.73 2.19
N PHE A 73 11.80 -2.91 1.91
CA PHE A 73 10.85 -3.52 2.81
C PHE A 73 10.05 -4.60 2.10
N GLU A 74 9.56 -5.57 2.85
CA GLU A 74 8.86 -6.71 2.29
C GLU A 74 7.58 -7.02 3.04
N TRP A 75 6.46 -6.97 2.33
CA TRP A 75 5.21 -7.52 2.80
C TRP A 75 5.22 -9.03 2.56
N ARG A 76 5.01 -9.80 3.63
CA ARG A 76 4.83 -11.25 3.61
C ARG A 76 3.41 -11.57 4.01
N GLN A 77 2.67 -12.25 3.12
CA GLN A 77 1.38 -12.82 3.49
C GLN A 77 1.61 -13.96 4.49
N ASP A 78 0.75 -14.06 5.50
CA ASP A 78 0.78 -15.17 6.44
C ASP A 78 0.45 -16.50 5.72
N GLU A 79 1.08 -17.59 6.14
CA GLU A 79 0.92 -18.90 5.51
C GLU A 79 -0.44 -19.54 5.83
N LEU A 80 -0.97 -19.26 7.02
CA LEU A 80 -2.23 -19.80 7.50
C LEU A 80 -3.41 -18.87 7.17
N PHE A 81 -3.16 -17.56 7.10
CA PHE A 81 -4.19 -16.54 7.00
C PHE A 81 -3.97 -15.63 5.78
N ASN A 82 -4.72 -15.87 4.70
CA ASN A 82 -4.61 -15.07 3.46
C ASN A 82 -4.99 -13.59 3.63
N ASN A 83 -5.69 -13.24 4.71
CA ASN A 83 -6.12 -11.90 5.05
C ASN A 83 -5.10 -11.14 5.94
N MET A 84 -3.98 -11.77 6.30
CA MET A 84 -2.94 -11.18 7.15
C MET A 84 -1.62 -10.99 6.40
N TYR A 85 -1.00 -9.85 6.63
CA TYR A 85 0.31 -9.49 6.08
C TYR A 85 1.20 -8.90 7.16
N ARG A 86 2.50 -9.17 7.10
CA ARG A 86 3.52 -8.57 7.96
C ARG A 86 4.56 -7.86 7.12
N LEU A 87 4.91 -6.64 7.52
CA LEU A 87 5.94 -5.84 6.89
C LEU A 87 7.27 -6.10 7.60
N HIS A 88 8.26 -6.55 6.84
CA HIS A 88 9.61 -6.77 7.30
C HIS A 88 10.54 -5.69 6.77
N ASN A 89 11.48 -5.24 7.60
CA ASN A 89 12.62 -4.46 7.13
C ASN A 89 13.72 -5.38 6.55
N ALA A 90 14.82 -4.79 6.08
CA ALA A 90 15.97 -5.51 5.51
C ALA A 90 16.57 -6.56 6.47
N ASP A 91 16.53 -6.32 7.78
CA ASP A 91 17.03 -7.27 8.81
C ASP A 91 16.04 -8.41 9.09
N GLY A 92 14.88 -8.43 8.44
CA GLY A 92 13.81 -9.39 8.67
C GLY A 92 12.94 -9.10 9.90
N THR A 93 13.14 -7.96 10.55
CA THR A 93 12.33 -7.52 11.71
C THR A 93 10.95 -7.08 11.26
N VAL A 94 9.91 -7.52 11.95
CA VAL A 94 8.53 -7.09 11.70
C VAL A 94 8.35 -5.66 12.23
N ILE A 95 7.95 -4.74 11.35
CA ILE A 95 7.76 -3.32 11.68
C ILE A 95 6.33 -2.81 11.44
N ALA A 96 5.50 -3.59 10.74
CA ALA A 96 4.06 -3.35 10.65
C ALA A 96 3.31 -4.65 10.37
N SER A 97 1.99 -4.65 10.59
CA SER A 97 1.09 -5.72 10.19
C SER A 97 -0.20 -5.15 9.60
N PHE A 98 -0.83 -5.94 8.76
CA PHE A 98 -2.15 -5.66 8.22
C PHE A 98 -3.05 -6.89 8.37
N GLU A 99 -4.31 -6.62 8.67
CA GLU A 99 -5.35 -7.62 8.83
C GLU A 99 -6.62 -7.11 8.14
N LEU A 100 -7.10 -7.86 7.16
CA LEU A 100 -8.41 -7.66 6.55
C LEU A 100 -9.44 -8.52 7.30
N TYR A 101 -10.53 -7.91 7.73
CA TYR A 101 -11.58 -8.64 8.43
C TYR A 101 -12.54 -9.32 7.44
N ASP A 102 -12.93 -10.57 7.74
CA ASP A 102 -13.95 -11.29 6.96
C ASP A 102 -15.32 -10.61 7.05
N MET A 103 -15.59 -9.98 8.20
CA MET A 103 -16.78 -9.19 8.46
C MET A 103 -16.38 -7.83 9.05
N PRO A 104 -17.04 -6.72 8.67
CA PRO A 104 -16.72 -5.40 9.19
C PRO A 104 -16.83 -5.37 10.72
N GLN A 105 -15.80 -4.86 11.38
CA GLN A 105 -15.76 -4.71 12.84
C GLN A 105 -16.40 -3.38 13.25
N PRO A 106 -17.12 -3.31 14.37
CA PRO A 106 -17.65 -2.04 14.87
C PRO A 106 -16.51 -1.09 15.31
N SER A 107 -16.63 0.20 14.99
CA SER A 107 -15.77 1.25 15.53
C SER A 107 -16.58 2.52 15.85
N SER A 108 -15.97 3.47 16.55
CA SER A 108 -16.60 4.74 16.94
C SER A 108 -16.96 5.65 15.75
N ILE A 109 -16.37 5.42 14.58
CA ILE A 109 -16.52 6.26 13.39
C ILE A 109 -17.16 5.54 12.20
N GLY A 110 -17.55 4.27 12.37
CA GLY A 110 -18.19 3.45 11.33
C GLY A 110 -17.65 2.02 11.24
N PRO A 111 -18.08 1.24 10.23
CA PRO A 111 -17.58 -0.12 10.02
C PRO A 111 -16.09 -0.12 9.63
N LEU A 112 -15.30 -0.92 10.34
CA LEU A 112 -13.88 -1.12 10.10
C LEU A 112 -13.66 -2.41 9.29
N TYR A 113 -13.17 -2.27 8.06
CA TYR A 113 -12.95 -3.41 7.16
C TYR A 113 -11.56 -4.03 7.30
N ALA A 114 -10.57 -3.24 7.68
CA ALA A 114 -9.20 -3.68 7.84
C ALA A 114 -8.45 -2.78 8.81
N VAL A 115 -7.32 -3.25 9.31
CA VAL A 115 -6.44 -2.48 10.18
C VAL A 115 -4.99 -2.69 9.78
N MET A 116 -4.24 -1.59 9.72
CA MET A 116 -2.78 -1.62 9.65
C MET A 116 -2.22 -1.11 10.99
N ARG A 117 -1.30 -1.87 11.59
CA ARG A 117 -0.60 -1.51 12.82
C ARG A 117 0.88 -1.36 12.50
N TYR A 118 1.55 -0.36 13.06
CA TYR A 118 2.97 -0.11 12.80
C TYR A 118 3.71 0.22 14.10
N TRP A 119 5.01 -0.08 14.11
CA TRP A 119 5.89 0.10 15.27
C TRP A 119 7.17 0.87 14.94
N TYR A 120 7.34 1.31 13.69
CA TYR A 120 8.43 2.21 13.31
C TYR A 120 8.17 3.65 13.78
N LYS A 121 9.26 4.42 13.96
CA LYS A 121 9.19 5.85 14.31
C LYS A 121 8.52 6.66 13.20
N GLU A 122 8.04 7.86 13.51
CA GLU A 122 7.43 8.79 12.55
C GLU A 122 8.27 8.90 11.26
N ASP A 123 7.73 8.32 10.18
CA ASP A 123 8.35 8.19 8.87
C ASP A 123 7.23 8.18 7.82
N ASP A 124 6.89 9.38 7.34
CA ASP A 124 5.75 9.59 6.43
C ASP A 124 5.95 8.90 5.09
N ASN A 125 7.19 8.86 4.59
CA ASN A 125 7.53 8.19 3.34
C ASN A 125 7.31 6.68 3.47
N LEU A 126 7.81 6.07 4.56
CA LEU A 126 7.56 4.66 4.83
C LEU A 126 6.07 4.37 4.99
N MET A 127 5.32 5.22 5.70
CA MET A 127 3.87 5.05 5.86
C MET A 127 3.15 5.06 4.51
N LEU A 128 3.38 6.09 3.70
CA LEU A 128 2.75 6.24 2.40
C LEU A 128 3.10 5.06 1.49
N THR A 129 4.38 4.75 1.32
CA THR A 129 4.81 3.65 0.43
C THR A 129 4.32 2.29 0.95
N SER A 130 4.21 2.09 2.27
CA SER A 130 3.64 0.86 2.85
C SER A 130 2.17 0.68 2.49
N ILE A 131 1.37 1.75 2.54
CA ILE A 131 -0.06 1.70 2.20
C ILE A 131 -0.26 1.49 0.69
N LEU A 132 0.50 2.22 -0.13
CA LEU A 132 0.43 2.09 -1.59
C LEU A 132 0.84 0.68 -2.04
N SER A 133 1.99 0.19 -1.56
CA SER A 133 2.46 -1.17 -1.89
C SER A 133 1.46 -2.23 -1.44
N LEU A 134 0.92 -2.16 -0.22
CA LEU A 134 -0.06 -3.11 0.27
C LEU A 134 -1.35 -3.11 -0.57
N THR A 135 -1.80 -1.95 -1.02
CA THR A 135 -2.96 -1.81 -1.92
C THR A 135 -2.71 -2.56 -3.23
N LEU A 136 -1.55 -2.37 -3.85
CA LEU A 136 -1.16 -3.04 -5.09
C LEU A 136 -0.99 -4.55 -4.90
N ILE A 137 -0.35 -4.98 -3.82
CA ILE A 137 -0.15 -6.40 -3.50
C ILE A 137 -1.49 -7.12 -3.40
N ARG A 138 -2.47 -6.51 -2.72
CA ARG A 138 -3.81 -7.09 -2.59
C ARG A 138 -4.54 -7.11 -3.93
N TRP A 139 -4.39 -6.08 -4.76
CA TRP A 139 -4.95 -6.07 -6.11
C TRP A 139 -4.38 -7.23 -6.95
N ILE A 140 -3.04 -7.41 -6.93
CA ILE A 140 -2.33 -8.51 -7.62
C ILE A 140 -2.78 -9.88 -7.08
N ALA A 141 -2.99 -10.00 -5.76
CA ALA A 141 -3.47 -11.26 -5.17
C ALA A 141 -4.87 -11.66 -5.66
N LEU A 142 -5.72 -10.68 -6.00
CA LEU A 142 -7.08 -10.91 -6.50
C LEU A 142 -7.15 -11.15 -8.02
N HIS A 143 -6.32 -10.46 -8.80
CA HIS A 143 -6.42 -10.44 -10.27
C HIS A 143 -5.29 -11.19 -10.99
N GLY A 144 -4.23 -11.58 -10.27
CA GLY A 144 -2.99 -12.08 -10.86
C GLY A 144 -1.99 -10.94 -11.17
N PRO A 145 -0.74 -11.30 -11.52
CA PRO A 145 0.27 -10.34 -11.97
C PRO A 145 -0.03 -9.76 -13.36
#